data_AF-A0A2W1MQ95-F1
#
_entry.id   AF-A0A2W1MQ95-F1
#
_cell.length_a   1.000
_cell.length_b   1.000
_cell.length_c   1.000
_cell.angle_alpha   90.00
_cell.angle_beta   90.00
_cell.angle_gamma   90.00
#
_symmetry.space_group_name_H-M   'P 1'
#
loop_
_entity.id
_entity.type
_entity.pdbx_description
1 polymer ?
#
loop_
_entity_poly.entity_id
_entity_poly.type
_entity_poly.pdbx_seq_one_letter_code
_entity_poly.pdbx_strand_id
1 'polypeptide(L)'
;MAVLRMVLVLVAVACGGCSLLEVDREMQQARQELVVVAGRLLATDSGRNALVALLDGKGGFVAYRIVAPGEAFYFTQAPGDYQLLAFDDRNGNFALDRDEPRHWLPRARHAPLTVQPDLAERARLAQLNTLDLQVAGGADPPRLDLRLEVLYREQPRLQRNYLQVVEFTDPRFDDRHIRLGAWQPLSFMREVGYGLYLLAPWDPAKEPVILVHGINASPRDWQALAASLDLRRFQLVLFHYPSGLPLRNSAYMLSIAMRDMLLRLAPRRMHLFAHSMGGLVARRALQLLAENEAQRLCLFATLSTPWDGHPSAATGVQRVPLEVPVWRDMAPGSPYLRALFARPLPAHIRQWMLVSYGGNRRLLPEPNDGVVPLASELRSAAQDEAERLYLIDESHTGILHSRRATALLERALSELPEQGCAD
;
A
#
# COMPACT_ATOMS: atom_id res chain seq x y z
N MET A 1 22.84 -39.01 6.30
CA MET A 1 22.66 -37.56 6.52
C MET A 1 22.11 -36.80 5.30
N ALA A 2 22.11 -37.35 4.08
CA ALA A 2 21.41 -36.75 2.93
C ALA A 2 19.88 -37.00 2.92
N VAL A 3 19.44 -38.14 3.48
CA VAL A 3 18.02 -38.53 3.51
C VAL A 3 17.20 -37.67 4.49
N LEU A 4 17.81 -37.13 5.55
CA LEU A 4 17.14 -36.25 6.52
C LEU A 4 16.95 -34.80 6.01
N ARG A 5 17.78 -34.36 5.04
CA ARG A 5 17.64 -33.03 4.38
C ARG A 5 16.51 -32.98 3.36
N MET A 6 16.14 -34.12 2.78
CA MET A 6 15.01 -34.21 1.85
C MET A 6 13.67 -34.19 2.60
N VAL A 7 13.63 -34.72 3.83
CA VAL A 7 12.41 -34.78 4.66
C VAL A 7 11.99 -33.41 5.19
N LEU A 8 12.90 -32.49 5.52
CA LEU A 8 12.52 -31.14 5.99
C LEU A 8 12.13 -30.16 4.87
N VAL A 9 12.66 -30.35 3.66
CA VAL A 9 12.14 -29.65 2.46
C VAL A 9 10.77 -30.23 2.07
N LEU A 10 10.57 -31.55 2.22
CA LEU A 10 9.26 -32.18 2.02
C LEU A 10 8.22 -31.84 3.10
N VAL A 11 8.61 -31.53 4.34
CA VAL A 11 7.65 -31.10 5.38
C VAL A 11 7.26 -29.62 5.23
N ALA A 12 8.15 -28.76 4.75
CA ALA A 12 7.77 -27.40 4.32
C ALA A 12 6.93 -27.41 3.02
N VAL A 13 7.10 -28.41 2.15
CA VAL A 13 6.27 -28.63 0.96
C VAL A 13 4.96 -29.36 1.28
N ALA A 14 4.89 -30.17 2.33
CA ALA A 14 3.65 -30.86 2.74
C ALA A 14 2.67 -29.93 3.48
N CYS A 15 3.17 -28.93 4.23
CA CYS A 15 2.32 -27.89 4.82
C CYS A 15 2.19 -26.63 3.93
N GLY A 16 3.22 -26.28 3.13
CA GLY A 16 3.19 -25.13 2.21
C GLY A 16 2.60 -25.43 0.83
N GLY A 17 2.54 -26.69 0.41
CA GLY A 17 1.96 -27.09 -0.88
C GLY A 17 0.47 -26.79 -0.96
N CYS A 18 -0.27 -26.94 0.13
CA CYS A 18 -1.67 -26.51 0.21
C CYS A 18 -1.82 -24.99 0.04
N SER A 19 -1.01 -24.19 0.73
CA SER A 19 -1.07 -22.72 0.66
C SER A 19 -0.64 -22.17 -0.70
N LEU A 20 0.30 -22.80 -1.39
CA LEU A 20 0.67 -22.42 -2.76
C LEU A 20 -0.44 -22.75 -3.78
N LEU A 21 -1.14 -23.87 -3.59
CA LEU A 21 -2.30 -24.21 -4.42
C LEU A 21 -3.49 -23.28 -4.13
N GLU A 22 -3.66 -22.84 -2.88
CA GLU A 22 -4.69 -21.86 -2.51
C GLU A 22 -4.49 -20.53 -3.24
N VAL A 23 -3.28 -19.95 -3.20
CA VAL A 23 -3.03 -18.67 -3.88
C VAL A 23 -3.19 -18.79 -5.39
N ASP A 24 -2.70 -19.87 -6.00
CA ASP A 24 -2.87 -20.09 -7.44
C ASP A 24 -4.35 -20.20 -7.82
N ARG A 25 -5.13 -20.99 -7.07
CA ARG A 25 -6.59 -21.11 -7.27
C ARG A 25 -7.28 -19.76 -7.17
N GLU A 26 -6.94 -18.93 -6.17
CA GLU A 26 -7.51 -17.60 -6.08
C GLU A 26 -7.14 -16.72 -7.27
N MET A 27 -5.90 -16.79 -7.78
CA MET A 27 -5.49 -16.03 -8.96
C MET A 27 -6.23 -16.48 -10.22
N GLN A 28 -6.46 -17.77 -10.39
CA GLN A 28 -7.28 -18.29 -11.50
C GLN A 28 -8.75 -17.86 -11.35
N GLN A 29 -9.31 -17.98 -10.15
CA GLN A 29 -10.68 -17.54 -9.86
C GLN A 29 -10.84 -16.04 -10.13
N ALA A 30 -9.90 -15.20 -9.69
CA ALA A 30 -9.92 -13.76 -9.96
C ALA A 30 -10.00 -13.44 -11.45
N ARG A 31 -9.26 -14.16 -12.30
CA ARG A 31 -9.28 -13.93 -13.76
C ARG A 31 -10.61 -14.29 -14.41
N GLN A 32 -11.30 -15.29 -13.86
CA GLN A 32 -12.56 -15.79 -14.40
C GLN A 32 -13.76 -15.00 -13.86
N GLU A 33 -13.68 -14.53 -12.62
CA GLU A 33 -14.81 -14.00 -11.87
C GLU A 33 -14.73 -12.50 -11.58
N LEU A 34 -13.63 -11.83 -11.92
CA LEU A 34 -13.48 -10.40 -11.68
C LEU A 34 -13.18 -9.64 -12.98
N VAL A 35 -13.69 -8.41 -13.01
CA VAL A 35 -13.43 -7.42 -14.03
C VAL A 35 -12.69 -6.23 -13.41
N VAL A 36 -12.01 -5.48 -14.26
CA VAL A 36 -11.43 -4.19 -13.91
C VAL A 36 -12.19 -3.08 -14.63
N VAL A 37 -12.72 -2.14 -13.84
CA VAL A 37 -13.19 -0.84 -14.33
C VAL A 37 -12.01 0.11 -14.17
N ALA A 38 -11.41 0.50 -15.29
CA ALA A 38 -10.23 1.35 -15.31
C ALA A 38 -10.47 2.56 -16.20
N GLY A 39 -9.71 3.62 -15.96
CA GLY A 39 -9.82 4.82 -16.75
C GLY A 39 -8.73 5.82 -16.42
N ARG A 40 -8.88 7.03 -16.97
CA ARG A 40 -7.98 8.15 -16.73
C ARG A 40 -8.80 9.42 -16.56
N LEU A 41 -8.38 10.23 -15.60
CA LEU A 41 -8.84 11.61 -15.46
C LEU A 41 -7.97 12.49 -16.36
N LEU A 42 -8.55 13.24 -17.30
CA LEU A 42 -7.77 14.09 -18.20
C LEU A 42 -7.25 15.34 -17.48
N ALA A 43 -8.15 16.11 -16.91
CA ALA A 43 -7.86 17.36 -16.24
C ALA A 43 -8.90 17.63 -15.14
N THR A 44 -8.55 18.59 -14.28
CA THR A 44 -9.47 19.24 -13.35
C THR A 44 -9.30 20.74 -13.50
N ASP A 45 -10.38 21.50 -13.38
CA ASP A 45 -10.32 22.96 -13.47
C ASP A 45 -9.48 23.55 -12.33
N SER A 46 -9.58 22.97 -11.14
CA SER A 46 -8.79 23.41 -9.98
C SER A 46 -7.30 23.02 -10.06
N GLY A 47 -6.93 22.10 -10.97
CA GLY A 47 -5.61 21.47 -10.98
C GLY A 47 -5.35 20.53 -9.80
N ARG A 48 -6.33 20.31 -8.92
CA ARG A 48 -6.24 19.40 -7.77
C ARG A 48 -6.80 18.02 -8.12
N ASN A 49 -6.71 17.09 -7.19
CA ASN A 49 -7.30 15.77 -7.36
C ASN A 49 -8.82 15.85 -7.46
N ALA A 50 -9.40 14.97 -8.30
CA ALA A 50 -10.83 14.73 -8.32
C ALA A 50 -11.20 13.48 -7.53
N LEU A 51 -12.46 13.41 -7.10
CA LEU A 51 -13.08 12.22 -6.55
C LEU A 51 -13.75 11.46 -7.68
N VAL A 52 -13.32 10.21 -7.92
CA VAL A 52 -13.91 9.31 -8.91
C VAL A 52 -14.65 8.20 -8.18
N ALA A 53 -15.97 8.19 -8.24
CA ALA A 53 -16.81 7.15 -7.66
C ALA A 53 -17.23 6.11 -8.70
N LEU A 54 -17.19 4.86 -8.28
CA LEU A 54 -17.83 3.74 -8.95
C LEU A 54 -19.20 3.53 -8.31
N LEU A 55 -20.24 3.52 -9.14
CA LEU A 55 -21.60 3.23 -8.74
C LEU A 55 -22.07 1.93 -9.42
N ASP A 56 -22.96 1.19 -8.79
CA ASP A 56 -23.62 0.05 -9.43
C ASP A 56 -24.63 0.51 -10.51
N GLY A 57 -25.19 -0.44 -11.26
CA GLY A 57 -26.15 -0.15 -12.32
C GLY A 57 -27.41 0.61 -11.86
N LYS A 58 -27.71 0.63 -10.56
CA LYS A 58 -28.83 1.36 -9.95
C LYS A 58 -28.40 2.71 -9.36
N GLY A 59 -27.14 3.09 -9.47
CA GLY A 59 -26.58 4.32 -8.92
C GLY A 59 -26.17 4.20 -7.45
N GLY A 60 -26.16 3.00 -6.87
CA GLY A 60 -25.69 2.75 -5.51
C GLY A 60 -24.16 2.87 -5.40
N PHE A 61 -23.67 3.49 -4.34
CA PHE A 61 -22.24 3.66 -4.12
C PHE A 61 -21.52 2.32 -3.90
N VAL A 62 -20.40 2.10 -4.61
CA VAL A 62 -19.57 0.90 -4.49
C VAL A 62 -18.21 1.24 -3.87
N ALA A 63 -17.48 2.17 -4.47
CA ALA A 63 -16.15 2.60 -4.03
C ALA A 63 -15.79 3.94 -4.67
N TYR A 64 -14.74 4.60 -4.18
CA TYR A 64 -14.16 5.78 -4.83
C TYR A 64 -12.64 5.75 -4.86
N ARG A 65 -12.05 6.62 -5.67
CA ARG A 65 -10.62 6.90 -5.76
C ARG A 65 -10.41 8.41 -5.75
N ILE A 66 -9.25 8.82 -5.24
CA ILE A 66 -8.73 10.17 -5.37
C ILE A 66 -7.68 10.14 -6.48
N VAL A 67 -7.95 10.88 -7.56
CA VAL A 67 -7.21 10.76 -8.82
C VAL A 67 -6.67 12.12 -9.21
N ALA A 68 -5.36 12.23 -9.40
CA ALA A 68 -4.76 13.47 -9.86
C ALA A 68 -4.99 13.68 -11.37
N PRO A 69 -4.94 14.92 -11.87
CA PRO A 69 -5.01 15.20 -13.31
C PRO A 69 -3.99 14.36 -14.11
N GLY A 70 -4.46 13.74 -15.18
CA GLY A 70 -3.65 12.86 -16.03
C GLY A 70 -3.43 11.44 -15.48
N GLU A 71 -3.84 11.13 -14.23
CA GLU A 71 -3.63 9.81 -13.64
C GLU A 71 -4.69 8.78 -14.04
N ALA A 72 -4.26 7.52 -14.04
CA ALA A 72 -5.16 6.39 -14.22
C ALA A 72 -5.76 5.94 -12.87
N PHE A 73 -6.99 5.42 -12.93
CA PHE A 73 -7.68 4.83 -11.79
C PHE A 73 -8.14 3.41 -12.10
N TYR A 74 -8.31 2.61 -11.03
CA TYR A 74 -8.69 1.21 -11.14
C TYR A 74 -9.65 0.80 -10.02
N PHE A 75 -10.70 0.10 -10.41
CA PHE A 75 -11.58 -0.65 -9.53
C PHE A 75 -11.62 -2.11 -9.98
N THR A 76 -11.54 -3.02 -9.02
CA THR A 76 -11.67 -4.45 -9.28
C THR A 76 -12.97 -4.91 -8.64
N GLN A 77 -13.87 -5.49 -9.43
CA GLN A 77 -15.21 -5.88 -9.02
C GLN A 77 -15.64 -7.18 -9.69
N ALA A 78 -16.72 -7.78 -9.20
CA ALA A 78 -17.42 -8.83 -9.94
C ALA A 78 -18.01 -8.26 -11.25
N PRO A 79 -18.27 -9.10 -12.27
CA PRO A 79 -19.00 -8.68 -13.46
C PRO A 79 -20.35 -8.04 -13.12
N GLY A 80 -20.64 -6.91 -13.74
CA GLY A 80 -21.87 -6.17 -13.52
C GLY A 80 -21.90 -4.86 -14.28
N ASP A 81 -23.08 -4.24 -14.32
CA ASP A 81 -23.23 -2.90 -14.85
C ASP A 81 -22.76 -1.89 -13.81
N TYR A 82 -21.88 -0.99 -14.25
CA TYR A 82 -21.32 0.06 -13.42
C TYR A 82 -21.45 1.42 -14.08
N GLN A 83 -21.51 2.46 -13.25
CA GLN A 83 -21.42 3.85 -13.66
C GLN A 83 -20.17 4.47 -13.04
N LEU A 84 -19.63 5.49 -13.70
CA LEU A 84 -18.55 6.31 -13.14
C LEU A 84 -19.04 7.74 -12.98
N LEU A 85 -18.84 8.30 -11.79
CA LEU A 85 -19.13 9.70 -11.51
C LEU A 85 -17.87 10.33 -10.92
N ALA A 86 -17.29 11.28 -11.64
CA ALA A 86 -16.15 12.04 -11.16
C ALA A 86 -16.49 13.51 -11.00
N PHE A 87 -15.92 14.15 -9.97
CA PHE A 87 -16.10 15.57 -9.74
C PHE A 87 -14.88 16.22 -9.08
N ASP A 88 -14.70 17.50 -9.42
CA ASP A 88 -13.69 18.37 -8.82
C ASP A 88 -14.30 19.00 -7.56
N ASP A 89 -14.00 18.40 -6.41
CA ASP A 89 -14.47 18.86 -5.10
C ASP A 89 -13.77 20.18 -4.74
N ARG A 90 -14.43 21.30 -5.07
CA ARG A 90 -13.84 22.64 -5.00
C ARG A 90 -13.75 23.12 -3.57
N ASN A 91 -14.73 22.79 -2.75
CA ASN A 91 -14.82 23.23 -1.37
C ASN A 91 -14.28 22.19 -0.35
N GLY A 92 -13.92 20.99 -0.80
CA GLY A 92 -13.35 19.93 0.03
C GLY A 92 -14.37 19.26 0.94
N ASN A 93 -15.67 19.35 0.62
CA ASN A 93 -16.73 18.80 1.45
C ASN A 93 -17.05 17.33 1.14
N PHE A 94 -16.41 16.73 0.14
CA PHE A 94 -16.64 15.37 -0.33
C PHE A 94 -18.07 15.07 -0.82
N ALA A 95 -18.87 16.08 -1.12
CA ALA A 95 -20.22 15.94 -1.64
C ALA A 95 -20.31 16.68 -2.97
N LEU A 96 -20.93 16.05 -3.97
CA LEU A 96 -21.04 16.70 -5.28
C LEU A 96 -22.02 17.88 -5.21
N ASP A 97 -21.50 19.09 -5.39
CA ASP A 97 -22.30 20.32 -5.43
C ASP A 97 -22.77 20.68 -6.85
N ARG A 98 -23.74 21.60 -6.95
CA ARG A 98 -24.41 21.91 -8.23
C ARG A 98 -23.47 22.57 -9.25
N ASP A 99 -22.56 23.42 -8.78
CA ASP A 99 -21.64 24.23 -9.57
C ASP A 99 -20.27 23.58 -9.79
N GLU A 100 -20.05 22.39 -9.23
CA GLU A 100 -18.79 21.68 -9.37
C GLU A 100 -18.64 21.00 -10.75
N PRO A 101 -17.47 21.13 -11.39
CA PRO A 101 -17.15 20.38 -12.60
C PRO A 101 -17.26 18.88 -12.34
N ARG A 102 -17.93 18.19 -13.26
CA ARG A 102 -18.17 16.75 -13.14
C ARG A 102 -18.21 16.06 -14.49
N HIS A 103 -18.03 14.75 -14.45
CA HIS A 103 -18.30 13.87 -15.57
C HIS A 103 -19.02 12.63 -15.05
N TRP A 104 -20.21 12.39 -15.58
CA TRP A 104 -20.97 11.17 -15.33
C TRP A 104 -20.98 10.30 -16.57
N LEU A 105 -20.50 9.07 -16.43
CA LEU A 105 -20.64 7.99 -17.40
C LEU A 105 -21.69 7.00 -16.90
N PRO A 106 -22.93 7.03 -17.43
CA PRO A 106 -23.99 6.11 -17.04
C PRO A 106 -23.70 4.63 -17.35
N ARG A 107 -22.71 4.35 -18.20
CA ARG A 107 -22.22 3.01 -18.52
C ARG A 107 -20.71 3.01 -18.60
N ALA A 108 -20.07 2.52 -17.55
CA ALA A 108 -18.62 2.34 -17.51
C ALA A 108 -18.21 1.10 -18.30
N ARG A 109 -17.13 1.21 -19.07
CA ARG A 109 -16.49 0.06 -19.72
C ARG A 109 -15.62 -0.69 -18.73
N HIS A 110 -15.56 -2.01 -18.84
CA HIS A 110 -14.69 -2.86 -18.05
C HIS A 110 -14.00 -3.89 -18.93
N ALA A 111 -12.93 -4.50 -18.40
CA ALA A 111 -12.22 -5.60 -19.05
C ALA A 111 -12.01 -6.75 -18.05
N PRO A 112 -11.78 -7.99 -18.51
CA PRO A 112 -11.39 -9.10 -17.63
C PRO A 112 -10.15 -8.73 -16.79
N LEU A 113 -10.12 -9.17 -15.52
CA LEU A 113 -9.00 -8.89 -14.64
C LEU A 113 -7.73 -9.62 -15.09
N THR A 114 -6.65 -8.86 -15.28
CA THR A 114 -5.29 -9.39 -15.31
C THR A 114 -4.61 -9.06 -13.97
N VAL A 115 -4.03 -10.04 -13.28
CA VAL A 115 -3.49 -9.88 -11.92
C VAL A 115 -2.24 -8.98 -11.88
N GLN A 116 -1.36 -9.08 -12.88
CA GLN A 116 -0.17 -8.23 -13.04
C GLN A 116 -0.02 -7.80 -14.50
N PRO A 117 -0.87 -6.88 -15.00
CA PRO A 117 -0.79 -6.43 -16.38
C PRO A 117 0.53 -5.69 -16.59
N ASP A 118 1.11 -5.88 -17.77
CA ASP A 118 2.30 -5.15 -18.20
C ASP A 118 1.97 -3.66 -18.47
N LEU A 119 2.97 -2.88 -18.89
CA LEU A 119 2.79 -1.45 -19.12
C LEU A 119 1.84 -1.14 -20.28
N ALA A 120 1.86 -1.95 -21.35
CA ALA A 120 1.02 -1.76 -22.53
C ALA A 120 -0.45 -2.03 -22.19
N GLU A 121 -0.72 -3.12 -21.49
CA GLU A 121 -2.04 -3.48 -21.01
C GLU A 121 -2.57 -2.43 -20.02
N ARG A 122 -1.72 -1.92 -19.11
CA ARG A 122 -2.12 -0.81 -18.21
C ARG A 122 -2.49 0.45 -18.97
N ALA A 123 -1.74 0.80 -20.02
CA ALA A 123 -2.04 1.95 -20.85
C ALA A 123 -3.38 1.77 -21.57
N ARG A 124 -3.64 0.56 -22.10
CA ARG A 124 -4.94 0.19 -22.71
C ARG A 124 -6.08 0.27 -21.71
N LEU A 125 -5.92 -0.31 -20.52
CA LEU A 125 -6.92 -0.26 -19.45
C LEU A 125 -7.24 1.18 -19.03
N ALA A 126 -6.24 2.06 -18.95
CA ALA A 126 -6.43 3.47 -18.61
C ALA A 126 -7.23 4.25 -19.67
N GLN A 127 -7.36 3.73 -20.89
CA GLN A 127 -8.16 4.34 -21.97
C GLN A 127 -9.61 3.82 -22.01
N LEU A 128 -9.96 2.81 -21.19
CA LEU A 128 -11.32 2.27 -21.16
C LEU A 128 -12.34 3.32 -20.78
N ASN A 129 -12.07 4.18 -19.80
CA ASN A 129 -12.97 5.26 -19.43
C ASN A 129 -12.17 6.56 -19.30
N THR A 130 -12.41 7.50 -20.21
CA THR A 130 -11.76 8.82 -20.16
C THR A 130 -12.73 9.79 -19.52
N LEU A 131 -12.32 10.40 -18.42
CA LEU A 131 -13.12 11.36 -17.65
C LEU A 131 -12.59 12.77 -17.88
N ASP A 132 -13.46 13.61 -18.41
CA ASP A 132 -13.22 15.03 -18.70
C ASP A 132 -14.24 15.88 -17.94
N LEU A 133 -13.82 16.53 -16.87
CA LEU A 133 -14.75 17.23 -15.99
C LEU A 133 -15.19 18.54 -16.62
N GLN A 134 -16.50 18.79 -16.64
CA GLN A 134 -17.07 20.01 -17.21
C GLN A 134 -18.04 20.66 -16.21
N VAL A 135 -18.05 21.99 -16.18
CA VAL A 135 -19.09 22.74 -15.46
C VAL A 135 -20.44 22.41 -16.09
N ALA A 136 -21.40 22.05 -15.25
CA ALA A 136 -22.65 21.37 -15.60
C ALA A 136 -23.30 21.84 -16.93
N GLY A 137 -23.67 20.87 -17.78
CA GLY A 137 -24.37 21.11 -19.06
C GLY A 137 -25.10 19.88 -19.63
N GLY A 138 -25.46 18.90 -18.80
CA GLY A 138 -26.04 17.62 -19.21
C GLY A 138 -27.06 17.06 -18.22
N ALA A 139 -27.38 15.76 -18.33
CA ALA A 139 -28.32 15.08 -17.43
C ALA A 139 -27.83 15.08 -15.97
N ASP A 140 -28.77 15.17 -15.02
CA ASP A 140 -28.46 15.16 -13.59
C ASP A 140 -27.86 13.80 -13.18
N PRO A 141 -26.66 13.79 -12.55
CA PRO A 141 -26.07 12.56 -12.06
C PRO A 141 -26.82 12.05 -10.81
N PRO A 142 -26.62 10.77 -10.44
CA PRO A 142 -27.02 10.27 -9.13
C PRO A 142 -26.45 11.14 -8.02
N ARG A 143 -27.22 11.35 -6.94
CA ARG A 143 -26.71 12.04 -5.75
C ARG A 143 -25.53 11.25 -5.18
N LEU A 144 -24.41 11.94 -4.98
CA LEU A 144 -23.19 11.36 -4.43
C LEU A 144 -22.69 12.18 -3.26
N ASP A 145 -22.53 11.51 -2.13
CA ASP A 145 -22.10 12.10 -0.87
C ASP A 145 -21.05 11.18 -0.22
N LEU A 146 -19.79 11.57 -0.37
CA LEU A 146 -18.61 10.84 0.11
C LEU A 146 -18.10 11.39 1.45
N ARG A 147 -18.93 12.16 2.17
CA ARG A 147 -18.63 12.58 3.54
C ARG A 147 -18.45 11.36 4.43
N LEU A 148 -17.52 11.45 5.37
CA LEU A 148 -17.12 10.29 6.15
C LEU A 148 -18.28 9.75 7.00
N GLU A 149 -19.11 10.63 7.57
CA GLU A 149 -20.30 10.21 8.33
C GLU A 149 -21.33 9.46 7.46
N VAL A 150 -21.43 9.81 6.17
CA VAL A 150 -22.32 9.16 5.21
C VAL A 150 -21.74 7.80 4.80
N LEU A 151 -20.45 7.77 4.44
CA LEU A 151 -19.77 6.54 4.07
C LEU A 151 -19.77 5.52 5.21
N TYR A 152 -19.55 5.93 6.46
CA TYR A 152 -19.62 5.03 7.61
C TYR A 152 -21.02 4.44 7.82
N ARG A 153 -22.07 5.24 7.60
CA ARG A 153 -23.46 4.78 7.72
C ARG A 153 -23.83 3.80 6.61
N GLU A 154 -23.39 4.07 5.39
CA GLU A 154 -23.83 3.35 4.19
C GLU A 154 -22.90 2.19 3.81
N GLN A 155 -21.67 2.18 4.31
CA GLN A 155 -20.65 1.16 4.02
C GLN A 155 -20.04 0.61 5.32
N PRO A 156 -20.66 -0.42 5.94
CA PRO A 156 -20.18 -1.00 7.19
C PRO A 156 -18.73 -1.52 7.15
N ARG A 157 -18.23 -1.92 5.97
CA ARG A 157 -16.81 -2.29 5.80
C ARG A 157 -15.89 -1.07 5.95
N LEU A 158 -16.23 0.06 5.34
CA LEU A 158 -15.42 1.26 5.40
C LEU A 158 -15.40 1.84 6.82
N GLN A 159 -16.54 1.83 7.52
CA GLN A 159 -16.61 2.17 8.94
C GLN A 159 -15.64 1.36 9.80
N ARG A 160 -15.53 0.05 9.53
CA ARG A 160 -14.62 -0.81 10.28
C ARG A 160 -13.17 -0.53 9.91
N ASN A 161 -12.87 -0.24 8.65
CA ASN A 161 -11.51 -0.32 8.12
C ASN A 161 -10.78 1.00 7.91
N TYR A 162 -11.46 2.14 8.03
CA TYR A 162 -10.86 3.43 7.78
C TYR A 162 -10.98 4.30 9.03
N LEU A 163 -9.85 4.85 9.48
CA LEU A 163 -9.67 5.69 10.68
C LEU A 163 -10.37 5.20 11.95
N GLN A 164 -10.64 3.89 12.02
CA GLN A 164 -11.24 3.28 13.19
C GLN A 164 -10.19 3.14 14.28
N VAL A 165 -10.58 3.47 15.51
CA VAL A 165 -9.75 3.27 16.70
C VAL A 165 -9.75 1.78 17.06
N VAL A 166 -8.55 1.21 17.17
CA VAL A 166 -8.31 -0.22 17.40
C VAL A 166 -7.15 -0.40 18.38
N GLU A 167 -6.98 -1.63 18.85
CA GLU A 167 -5.82 -2.07 19.61
C GLU A 167 -4.92 -2.98 18.74
N PHE A 168 -3.66 -3.18 19.11
CA PHE A 168 -2.79 -4.16 18.44
C PHE A 168 -3.28 -5.61 18.56
N THR A 169 -4.16 -5.87 19.53
CA THR A 169 -4.83 -7.15 19.74
C THR A 169 -6.11 -7.32 18.93
N ASP A 170 -6.46 -6.35 18.05
CA ASP A 170 -7.64 -6.45 17.20
C ASP A 170 -7.62 -7.76 16.37
N PRO A 171 -8.73 -8.52 16.33
CA PRO A 171 -8.78 -9.82 15.65
C PRO A 171 -8.38 -9.77 14.17
N ARG A 172 -8.53 -8.62 13.51
CA ARG A 172 -8.08 -8.43 12.11
C ARG A 172 -6.58 -8.62 11.95
N PHE A 173 -5.80 -8.46 13.02
CA PHE A 173 -4.35 -8.56 13.01
C PHE A 173 -3.82 -9.94 13.44
N ASP A 174 -4.70 -10.90 13.72
CA ASP A 174 -4.34 -12.27 14.13
C ASP A 174 -3.71 -13.10 13.01
N ASP A 175 -2.98 -14.15 13.41
CA ASP A 175 -2.27 -15.09 12.52
C ASP A 175 -3.16 -15.69 11.42
N ARG A 176 -4.46 -15.87 11.70
CA ARG A 176 -5.42 -16.34 10.68
C ARG A 176 -5.48 -15.37 9.50
N HIS A 177 -5.59 -14.08 9.77
CA HIS A 177 -5.66 -13.04 8.75
C HIS A 177 -4.29 -12.77 8.13
N ILE A 178 -3.20 -12.94 8.87
CA ILE A 178 -1.85 -12.92 8.31
C ILE A 178 -1.70 -14.02 7.24
N ARG A 179 -2.09 -15.25 7.56
CA ARG A 179 -2.06 -16.37 6.60
C ARG A 179 -2.98 -16.14 5.40
N LEU A 180 -4.21 -15.64 5.64
CA LEU A 180 -5.10 -15.25 4.55
C LEU A 180 -4.47 -14.18 3.67
N GLY A 181 -3.92 -13.11 4.25
CA GLY A 181 -3.33 -12.01 3.49
C GLY A 181 -2.16 -12.45 2.61
N ALA A 182 -1.39 -13.45 3.04
CA ALA A 182 -0.25 -13.98 2.30
C ALA A 182 -0.61 -15.02 1.23
N TRP A 183 -1.53 -15.93 1.53
CA TRP A 183 -1.77 -17.13 0.72
C TRP A 183 -3.18 -17.22 0.12
N GLN A 184 -4.12 -16.43 0.62
CA GLN A 184 -5.48 -16.30 0.10
C GLN A 184 -5.89 -14.81 0.07
N PRO A 185 -5.13 -13.97 -0.66
CA PRO A 185 -5.30 -12.52 -0.61
C PRO A 185 -6.68 -12.02 -1.07
N LEU A 186 -7.40 -12.75 -1.92
CA LEU A 186 -8.78 -12.40 -2.30
C LEU A 186 -9.77 -12.71 -1.18
N SER A 187 -9.59 -13.82 -0.47
CA SER A 187 -10.33 -14.11 0.76
C SER A 187 -10.06 -13.05 1.82
N PHE A 188 -8.80 -12.65 2.00
CA PHE A 188 -8.46 -11.51 2.86
C PHE A 188 -9.21 -10.25 2.44
N MET A 189 -9.27 -9.94 1.14
CA MET A 189 -10.01 -8.78 0.63
C MET A 189 -11.51 -8.84 0.93
N ARG A 190 -12.12 -10.03 0.91
CA ARG A 190 -13.54 -10.23 1.22
C ARG A 190 -13.82 -10.15 2.72
N GLU A 191 -12.96 -10.72 3.55
CA GLU A 191 -13.14 -10.85 5.00
C GLU A 191 -12.69 -9.59 5.75
N VAL A 192 -11.48 -9.13 5.46
CA VAL A 192 -10.84 -7.99 6.11
C VAL A 192 -10.90 -6.80 5.18
N GLY A 193 -10.26 -6.85 4.01
CA GLY A 193 -10.03 -5.70 3.13
C GLY A 193 -8.81 -4.89 3.55
N TYR A 194 -8.40 -3.94 2.69
CA TYR A 194 -7.41 -2.93 3.09
C TYR A 194 -7.96 -2.11 4.26
N GLY A 195 -7.08 -1.68 5.15
CA GLY A 195 -7.46 -0.78 6.22
C GLY A 195 -6.36 0.18 6.66
N LEU A 196 -6.82 1.33 7.14
CA LEU A 196 -6.05 2.39 7.75
C LEU A 196 -6.65 2.63 9.14
N TYR A 197 -5.92 2.29 10.21
CA TYR A 197 -6.46 2.28 11.58
C TYR A 197 -5.70 3.24 12.47
N LEU A 198 -6.33 3.64 13.57
CA LEU A 198 -5.73 4.49 14.60
C LEU A 198 -5.65 3.72 15.92
N LEU A 199 -4.66 4.03 16.75
CA LEU A 199 -4.58 3.50 18.13
C LEU A 199 -5.29 4.38 19.16
N ALA A 200 -5.69 5.58 18.76
CA ALA A 200 -6.43 6.55 19.56
C ALA A 200 -7.25 7.44 18.61
N PRO A 201 -8.32 8.11 19.09
CA PRO A 201 -9.05 9.09 18.27
C PRO A 201 -8.11 10.10 17.61
N TRP A 202 -8.42 10.51 16.37
CA TRP A 202 -7.60 11.47 15.63
C TRP A 202 -7.39 12.77 16.43
N ASP A 203 -6.14 13.21 16.52
CA ASP A 203 -5.75 14.46 17.17
C ASP A 203 -5.05 15.37 16.15
N PRO A 204 -5.69 16.48 15.71
CA PRO A 204 -5.12 17.38 14.70
C PRO A 204 -3.86 18.12 15.16
N ALA A 205 -3.52 18.07 16.46
CA ALA A 205 -2.27 18.63 16.97
C ALA A 205 -1.08 17.67 16.78
N LYS A 206 -1.33 16.39 16.49
CA LYS A 206 -0.29 15.36 16.34
C LYS A 206 0.08 15.12 14.89
N GLU A 207 1.32 14.70 14.69
CA GLU A 207 1.85 14.33 13.37
C GLU A 207 1.65 12.83 13.13
N PRO A 208 0.97 12.41 12.05
CA PRO A 208 0.80 10.99 11.73
C PRO A 208 2.13 10.32 11.36
N VAL A 209 2.38 9.15 11.94
CA VAL A 209 3.40 8.19 11.50
C VAL A 209 2.67 6.96 10.98
N ILE A 210 2.67 6.79 9.66
CA ILE A 210 2.04 5.64 9.01
C ILE A 210 2.99 4.45 9.10
N LEU A 211 2.48 3.31 9.58
CA LEU A 211 3.23 2.08 9.81
C LEU A 211 2.84 1.03 8.78
N VAL A 212 3.82 0.57 7.99
CA VAL A 212 3.62 -0.37 6.87
C VAL A 212 4.36 -1.68 7.16
N HIS A 213 3.61 -2.73 7.48
CA HIS A 213 4.17 -4.05 7.81
C HIS A 213 4.71 -4.81 6.58
N GLY A 214 5.52 -5.85 6.83
CA GLY A 214 6.13 -6.71 5.81
C GLY A 214 5.24 -7.84 5.27
N ILE A 215 5.88 -8.80 4.62
CA ILE A 215 5.23 -10.04 4.16
C ILE A 215 4.95 -10.97 5.34
N ASN A 216 3.83 -11.70 5.32
CA ASN A 216 3.42 -12.58 6.43
C ASN A 216 3.39 -11.86 7.80
N ALA A 217 2.99 -10.59 7.80
CA ALA A 217 2.97 -9.73 8.97
C ALA A 217 1.61 -9.02 9.12
N SER A 218 1.42 -8.36 10.26
CA SER A 218 0.29 -7.46 10.50
C SER A 218 0.75 -6.22 11.29
N PRO A 219 -0.13 -5.23 11.51
CA PRO A 219 0.20 -4.10 12.36
C PRO A 219 0.68 -4.44 13.78
N ARG A 220 0.38 -5.65 14.29
CA ARG A 220 0.83 -6.12 15.60
C ARG A 220 2.35 -6.04 15.77
N ASP A 221 3.11 -6.25 14.70
CA ASP A 221 4.57 -6.27 14.75
C ASP A 221 5.18 -4.93 15.19
N TRP A 222 4.42 -3.84 15.05
CA TRP A 222 4.85 -2.51 15.49
C TRP A 222 4.68 -2.25 16.98
N GLN A 223 4.01 -3.13 17.74
CA GLN A 223 3.61 -2.86 19.12
C GLN A 223 4.78 -2.48 20.03
N ALA A 224 5.91 -3.19 19.93
CA ALA A 224 7.08 -2.93 20.78
C ALA A 224 7.71 -1.55 20.49
N LEU A 225 7.83 -1.20 19.22
CA LEU A 225 8.36 0.09 18.77
C LEU A 225 7.39 1.22 19.14
N ALA A 226 6.09 1.01 18.91
CA ALA A 226 5.03 1.96 19.23
C ALA A 226 5.01 2.36 20.71
N ALA A 227 5.32 1.41 21.62
CA ALA A 227 5.38 1.65 23.05
C ALA A 227 6.50 2.62 23.49
N SER A 228 7.48 2.89 22.62
CA SER A 228 8.62 3.76 22.95
C SER A 228 8.50 5.16 22.34
N LEU A 229 7.75 5.32 21.25
CA LEU A 229 7.64 6.60 20.53
C LEU A 229 6.93 7.69 21.38
N ASP A 230 7.27 8.96 21.12
CA ASP A 230 6.61 10.11 21.76
C ASP A 230 5.19 10.32 21.23
N LEU A 231 4.23 9.55 21.76
CA LEU A 231 2.82 9.60 21.38
C LEU A 231 2.11 10.88 21.82
N ARG A 232 2.80 11.82 22.48
CA ARG A 232 2.27 13.17 22.74
C ARG A 232 2.37 14.04 21.50
N ARG A 233 3.41 13.86 20.69
CA ARG A 233 3.63 14.59 19.42
C ARG A 233 3.17 13.78 18.20
N PHE A 234 3.36 12.46 18.22
CA PHE A 234 3.07 11.61 17.07
C PHE A 234 1.80 10.78 17.27
N GLN A 235 1.07 10.57 16.19
CA GLN A 235 -0.07 9.67 16.15
C GLN A 235 0.22 8.52 15.19
N LEU A 236 0.16 7.29 15.70
CA LEU A 236 0.44 6.12 14.87
C LEU A 236 -0.79 5.76 14.04
N VAL A 237 -0.57 5.52 12.76
CA VAL A 237 -1.58 5.12 11.78
C VAL A 237 -1.17 3.78 11.19
N LEU A 238 -1.99 2.76 11.37
CA LEU A 238 -1.68 1.39 10.99
C LEU A 238 -2.23 1.09 9.59
N PHE A 239 -1.37 0.70 8.65
CA PHE A 239 -1.82 0.20 7.35
C PHE A 239 -1.82 -1.33 7.34
N HIS A 240 -2.99 -1.95 7.15
CA HIS A 240 -3.12 -3.40 7.01
C HIS A 240 -3.57 -3.78 5.60
N TYR A 241 -2.84 -4.72 4.99
CA TYR A 241 -3.05 -5.12 3.62
C TYR A 241 -2.72 -6.59 3.38
N PRO A 242 -3.29 -7.23 2.34
CA PRO A 242 -2.93 -8.59 1.97
C PRO A 242 -1.52 -8.61 1.34
N SER A 243 -0.56 -9.14 2.08
CA SER A 243 0.85 -9.17 1.65
C SER A 243 1.15 -10.08 0.45
N GLY A 244 0.23 -10.96 0.07
CA GLY A 244 0.35 -11.85 -1.10
C GLY A 244 -0.11 -11.22 -2.42
N LEU A 245 -0.78 -10.06 -2.39
CA LEU A 245 -1.17 -9.34 -3.61
C LEU A 245 0.05 -8.74 -4.33
N PRO A 246 -0.09 -8.43 -5.64
CA PRO A 246 0.90 -7.62 -6.35
C PRO A 246 1.23 -6.36 -5.56
N LEU A 247 2.53 -6.08 -5.36
CA LEU A 247 2.98 -4.98 -4.51
C LEU A 247 2.50 -3.63 -5.02
N ARG A 248 2.38 -3.50 -6.34
CA ARG A 248 1.83 -2.31 -6.99
C ARG A 248 0.39 -2.02 -6.58
N ASN A 249 -0.44 -3.05 -6.35
CA ASN A 249 -1.82 -2.86 -5.94
C ASN A 249 -1.85 -2.34 -4.49
N SER A 250 -1.05 -2.92 -3.61
CA SER A 250 -0.93 -2.46 -2.22
C SER A 250 -0.35 -1.05 -2.12
N ALA A 251 0.63 -0.70 -2.96
CA ALA A 251 1.19 0.64 -3.05
C ALA A 251 0.17 1.67 -3.57
N TYR A 252 -0.65 1.29 -4.56
CA TYR A 252 -1.75 2.12 -5.03
C TYR A 252 -2.80 2.35 -3.94
N MET A 253 -3.19 1.30 -3.21
CA MET A 253 -4.15 1.45 -2.11
C MET A 253 -3.61 2.29 -0.96
N LEU A 254 -2.31 2.16 -0.63
CA LEU A 254 -1.65 3.03 0.34
C LEU A 254 -1.62 4.48 -0.13
N SER A 255 -1.31 4.75 -1.41
CA SER A 255 -1.31 6.13 -1.93
C SER A 255 -2.71 6.74 -1.88
N ILE A 256 -3.76 5.98 -2.20
CA ILE A 256 -5.15 6.43 -2.03
C ILE A 256 -5.47 6.74 -0.56
N ALA A 257 -5.08 5.87 0.38
CA ALA A 257 -5.30 6.11 1.80
C ALA A 257 -4.56 7.36 2.32
N MET A 258 -3.33 7.58 1.86
CA MET A 258 -2.55 8.79 2.17
C MET A 258 -3.22 10.05 1.62
N ARG A 259 -3.67 10.03 0.35
CA ARG A 259 -4.41 11.15 -0.27
C ARG A 259 -5.69 11.47 0.47
N ASP A 260 -6.44 10.44 0.87
CA ASP A 260 -7.68 10.63 1.62
C ASP A 260 -7.41 11.28 2.99
N MET A 261 -6.35 10.84 3.68
CA MET A 261 -5.91 11.46 4.93
C MET A 261 -5.47 12.92 4.72
N LEU A 262 -4.74 13.21 3.65
CA LEU A 262 -4.32 14.57 3.30
C LEU A 262 -5.51 15.49 3.03
N LEU A 263 -6.52 15.01 2.31
CA LEU A 263 -7.72 15.80 1.98
C LEU A 263 -8.66 15.97 3.18
N ARG A 264 -8.88 14.91 3.98
CA ARG A 264 -9.86 14.92 5.08
C ARG A 264 -9.31 15.50 6.37
N LEU A 265 -8.07 15.18 6.71
CA LEU A 265 -7.47 15.52 8.02
C LEU A 265 -6.46 16.65 7.92
N ALA A 266 -5.97 16.94 6.71
CA ALA A 266 -4.99 18.00 6.41
C ALA A 266 -3.84 18.08 7.44
N PRO A 267 -3.15 16.95 7.75
CA PRO A 267 -2.06 16.98 8.72
C PRO A 267 -0.96 17.94 8.26
N ARG A 268 -0.38 18.68 9.21
CA ARG A 268 0.70 19.64 8.90
C ARG A 268 1.92 18.95 8.30
N ARG A 269 2.23 17.75 8.83
CA ARG A 269 3.32 16.89 8.42
C ARG A 269 2.92 15.44 8.59
N MET A 270 3.54 14.55 7.83
CA MET A 270 3.35 13.12 7.96
C MET A 270 4.69 12.39 7.79
N HIS A 271 4.77 11.20 8.38
CA HIS A 271 5.95 10.35 8.38
C HIS A 271 5.54 8.91 8.04
N LEU A 272 6.49 8.13 7.53
CA LEU A 272 6.24 6.77 7.11
C LEU A 272 7.34 5.84 7.61
N PHE A 273 6.97 4.86 8.44
CA PHE A 273 7.85 3.76 8.83
C PHE A 273 7.41 2.48 8.14
N ALA A 274 8.37 1.76 7.58
CA ALA A 274 8.10 0.55 6.85
C ALA A 274 9.10 -0.55 7.18
N HIS A 275 8.61 -1.78 7.33
CA HIS A 275 9.45 -2.94 7.63
C HIS A 275 9.44 -3.93 6.47
N SER A 276 10.61 -4.49 6.16
CA SER A 276 10.76 -5.57 5.18
C SER A 276 10.12 -5.19 3.83
N MET A 277 9.32 -6.08 3.25
CA MET A 277 8.54 -5.86 2.02
C MET A 277 7.68 -4.59 2.07
N GLY A 278 7.25 -4.16 3.26
CA GLY A 278 6.50 -2.93 3.46
C GLY A 278 7.24 -1.70 2.95
N GLY A 279 8.58 -1.67 3.01
CA GLY A 279 9.38 -0.57 2.45
C GLY A 279 9.27 -0.45 0.93
N LEU A 280 9.10 -1.58 0.23
CA LEU A 280 8.87 -1.61 -1.21
C LEU A 280 7.47 -1.09 -1.57
N VAL A 281 6.47 -1.39 -0.75
CA VAL A 281 5.09 -0.89 -0.90
C VAL A 281 5.04 0.61 -0.61
N ALA A 282 5.61 1.02 0.52
CA ALA A 282 5.74 2.40 0.97
C ALA A 282 6.42 3.28 -0.08
N ARG A 283 7.63 2.92 -0.52
CA ARG A 283 8.37 3.70 -1.52
C ARG A 283 7.58 3.87 -2.81
N ARG A 284 6.91 2.80 -3.29
CA ARG A 284 6.09 2.91 -4.49
C ARG A 284 4.87 3.80 -4.29
N ALA A 285 4.23 3.76 -3.11
CA ALA A 285 3.12 4.65 -2.79
C ALA A 285 3.54 6.12 -2.81
N LEU A 286 4.74 6.44 -2.29
CA LEU A 286 5.29 7.80 -2.34
C LEU A 286 5.51 8.30 -3.77
N GLN A 287 6.00 7.43 -4.67
CA GLN A 287 6.17 7.78 -6.09
C GLN A 287 4.85 8.02 -6.83
N LEU A 288 3.74 7.53 -6.28
CA LEU A 288 2.40 7.77 -6.82
C LEU A 288 1.81 9.07 -6.32
N LEU A 289 2.40 9.75 -5.33
CA LEU A 289 1.91 11.04 -4.88
C LEU A 289 2.33 12.16 -5.84
N ALA A 290 1.46 13.14 -6.02
CA ALA A 290 1.78 14.40 -6.66
C ALA A 290 2.74 15.20 -5.76
N GLU A 291 3.47 16.16 -6.35
CA GLU A 291 4.52 16.89 -5.64
C GLU A 291 3.97 17.67 -4.42
N ASN A 292 2.83 18.34 -4.58
CA ASN A 292 2.13 19.05 -3.51
C ASN A 292 1.64 18.12 -2.37
N GLU A 293 1.30 16.87 -2.68
CA GLU A 293 0.95 15.87 -1.68
C GLU A 293 2.19 15.41 -0.91
N ALA A 294 3.28 15.15 -1.64
CA ALA A 294 4.55 14.70 -1.09
C ALA A 294 5.22 15.76 -0.20
N GLN A 295 4.93 17.06 -0.39
CA GLN A 295 5.43 18.16 0.46
C GLN A 295 5.08 18.03 1.95
N ARG A 296 4.03 17.26 2.28
CA ARG A 296 3.67 17.00 3.69
C ARG A 296 4.47 15.86 4.31
N LEU A 297 5.11 15.01 3.50
CA LEU A 297 5.91 13.90 3.98
C LEU A 297 7.34 14.37 4.27
N CYS A 298 7.78 14.25 5.52
CA CYS A 298 9.11 14.69 5.92
C CYS A 298 10.10 13.55 6.15
N LEU A 299 9.64 12.43 6.71
CA LEU A 299 10.48 11.28 7.04
C LEU A 299 9.94 10.00 6.42
N PHE A 300 10.83 9.26 5.74
CA PHE A 300 10.61 7.90 5.30
C PHE A 300 11.70 7.00 5.89
N ALA A 301 11.36 6.25 6.95
CA ALA A 301 12.28 5.32 7.58
C ALA A 301 11.95 3.87 7.22
N THR A 302 12.97 3.10 6.87
CA THR A 302 12.83 1.68 6.53
C THR A 302 13.67 0.81 7.43
N LEU A 303 13.09 -0.31 7.86
CA LEU A 303 13.75 -1.34 8.66
C LEU A 303 13.84 -2.61 7.80
N SER A 304 15.06 -3.06 7.51
CA SER A 304 15.36 -4.33 6.84
C SER A 304 14.66 -4.51 5.48
N THR A 305 14.55 -3.44 4.70
CA THR A 305 13.82 -3.48 3.42
C THR A 305 14.66 -4.13 2.32
N PRO A 306 14.16 -5.18 1.63
CA PRO A 306 14.89 -5.87 0.56
C PRO A 306 14.80 -5.08 -0.76
N TRP A 307 15.56 -3.99 -0.91
CA TRP A 307 15.48 -3.08 -2.08
C TRP A 307 15.80 -3.73 -3.43
N ASP A 308 16.57 -4.82 -3.45
CA ASP A 308 16.82 -5.65 -4.63
C ASP A 308 16.02 -6.96 -4.63
N GLY A 309 15.01 -7.06 -3.75
CA GLY A 309 14.14 -8.23 -3.66
C GLY A 309 14.79 -9.41 -2.96
N HIS A 310 14.30 -10.61 -3.24
CA HIS A 310 14.73 -11.82 -2.54
C HIS A 310 15.04 -12.96 -3.54
N PRO A 311 16.24 -13.58 -3.52
CA PRO A 311 16.60 -14.63 -4.48
C PRO A 311 15.66 -15.85 -4.51
N SER A 312 15.05 -16.19 -3.37
CA SER A 312 14.05 -17.28 -3.32
C SER A 312 12.78 -16.95 -4.11
N ALA A 313 12.41 -15.67 -4.25
CA ALA A 313 11.27 -15.26 -5.06
C ALA A 313 11.55 -15.53 -6.56
N ALA A 314 12.75 -15.22 -7.04
CA ALA A 314 13.16 -15.58 -8.41
C ALA A 314 13.20 -17.11 -8.61
N THR A 315 13.73 -17.84 -7.63
CA THR A 315 13.73 -19.31 -7.66
C THR A 315 12.31 -19.87 -7.71
N GLY A 316 11.39 -19.30 -6.91
CA GLY A 316 9.98 -19.67 -6.89
C GLY A 316 9.31 -19.43 -8.24
N VAL A 317 9.49 -18.24 -8.83
CA VAL A 317 8.98 -17.90 -10.17
C VAL A 317 9.49 -18.87 -11.26
N GLN A 318 10.75 -19.31 -11.17
CA GLN A 318 11.35 -20.20 -12.16
C GLN A 318 10.98 -21.69 -11.98
N ARG A 319 10.82 -22.15 -10.74
CA ARG A 319 10.75 -23.59 -10.42
C ARG A 319 9.37 -24.06 -9.97
N VAL A 320 8.49 -23.16 -9.54
CA VAL A 320 7.14 -23.50 -9.06
C VAL A 320 6.14 -23.11 -10.16
N PRO A 321 5.40 -24.06 -10.75
CA PRO A 321 4.43 -23.79 -11.81
C PRO A 321 3.10 -23.25 -11.24
N LEU A 322 3.17 -22.35 -10.27
CA LEU A 322 2.02 -21.75 -9.59
C LEU A 322 2.14 -20.23 -9.61
N GLU A 323 1.01 -19.55 -9.70
CA GLU A 323 0.97 -18.11 -9.74
C GLU A 323 0.98 -17.51 -8.33
N VAL A 324 2.16 -17.04 -7.90
CA VAL A 324 2.33 -16.26 -6.67
C VAL A 324 2.76 -14.83 -7.04
N PRO A 325 1.82 -13.87 -7.13
CA PRO A 325 2.10 -12.57 -7.74
C PRO A 325 3.20 -11.78 -7.03
N VAL A 326 3.21 -11.80 -5.70
CA VAL A 326 4.22 -11.11 -4.90
C VAL A 326 5.64 -11.60 -5.20
N TRP A 327 5.83 -12.88 -5.56
CA TRP A 327 7.16 -13.39 -5.92
C TRP A 327 7.69 -12.79 -7.21
N ARG A 328 6.82 -12.51 -8.19
CA ARG A 328 7.22 -11.82 -9.43
C ARG A 328 7.69 -10.40 -9.16
N ASP A 329 7.02 -9.70 -8.24
CA ASP A 329 7.41 -8.33 -7.87
C ASP A 329 8.68 -8.33 -7.00
N MET A 330 8.88 -9.32 -6.13
CA MET A 330 10.06 -9.44 -5.25
C MET A 330 11.26 -10.17 -5.87
N ALA A 331 11.15 -10.72 -7.07
CA ALA A 331 12.28 -11.35 -7.75
C ALA A 331 13.34 -10.28 -8.09
N PRO A 332 14.63 -10.47 -7.77
CA PRO A 332 15.68 -9.54 -8.16
C PRO A 332 15.63 -9.20 -9.66
N GLY A 333 15.76 -7.91 -9.96
CA GLY A 333 15.60 -7.41 -11.32
C GLY A 333 14.17 -7.43 -11.86
N SER A 334 13.12 -7.59 -11.05
CA SER A 334 11.73 -7.48 -11.53
C SER A 334 11.44 -6.08 -12.10
N PRO A 335 10.45 -5.94 -13.01
CA PRO A 335 10.00 -4.64 -13.47
C PRO A 335 9.54 -3.72 -12.33
N TYR A 336 8.98 -4.30 -11.26
CA TYR A 336 8.55 -3.56 -10.08
C TYR A 336 9.74 -2.94 -9.33
N LEU A 337 10.77 -3.73 -8.99
CA LEU A 337 11.95 -3.26 -8.27
C LEU A 337 12.77 -2.25 -9.07
N ARG A 338 12.86 -2.43 -10.40
CA ARG A 338 13.50 -1.41 -11.26
C ARG A 338 12.76 -0.08 -11.20
N ALA A 339 11.42 -0.10 -11.22
CA ALA A 339 10.62 1.11 -11.19
C ALA A 339 10.74 1.92 -9.88
N LEU A 340 11.09 1.27 -8.76
CA LEU A 340 11.25 1.94 -7.45
C LEU A 340 12.31 3.05 -7.47
N PHE A 341 13.30 2.98 -8.36
CA PHE A 341 14.38 3.97 -8.45
C PHE A 341 14.44 4.65 -9.83
N ALA A 342 13.40 4.47 -10.66
CA ALA A 342 13.31 5.16 -11.95
C ALA A 342 12.96 6.66 -11.79
N ARG A 343 12.34 7.02 -10.65
CA ARG A 343 12.11 8.39 -10.23
C ARG A 343 12.61 8.51 -8.78
N PRO A 344 13.55 9.43 -8.49
CA PRO A 344 14.02 9.63 -7.12
C PRO A 344 12.89 10.15 -6.24
N LEU A 345 13.00 9.93 -4.93
CA LEU A 345 12.13 10.63 -3.99
C LEU A 345 12.39 12.14 -4.04
N PRO A 346 11.36 12.99 -3.84
CA PRO A 346 11.55 14.41 -3.61
C PRO A 346 12.63 14.69 -2.56
N ALA A 347 13.53 15.63 -2.84
CA ALA A 347 14.74 15.87 -2.04
C ALA A 347 14.48 16.30 -0.59
N HIS A 348 13.28 16.82 -0.29
CA HIS A 348 12.89 17.20 1.07
C HIS A 348 12.47 16.01 1.94
N ILE A 349 12.25 14.83 1.36
CA ILE A 349 11.91 13.61 2.12
C ILE A 349 13.20 13.00 2.64
N ARG A 350 13.36 12.99 3.95
CA ARG A 350 14.49 12.37 4.64
C ARG A 350 14.33 10.87 4.60
N GLN A 351 15.18 10.17 3.84
CA GLN A 351 15.18 8.71 3.84
C GLN A 351 16.20 8.16 4.86
N TRP A 352 15.70 7.42 5.84
CA TRP A 352 16.53 6.74 6.85
C TRP A 352 16.47 5.23 6.65
N MET A 353 17.62 4.61 6.41
CA MET A 353 17.75 3.17 6.22
C MET A 353 18.36 2.52 7.45
N LEU A 354 17.59 1.69 8.13
CA LEU A 354 18.05 0.80 9.20
C LEU A 354 18.11 -0.61 8.62
N VAL A 355 19.32 -1.14 8.50
CA VAL A 355 19.63 -2.39 7.82
C VAL A 355 20.10 -3.40 8.85
N SER A 356 19.49 -4.59 8.87
CA SER A 356 19.87 -5.66 9.80
C SER A 356 20.93 -6.57 9.20
N TYR A 357 21.77 -7.20 10.03
CA TYR A 357 22.76 -8.17 9.54
C TYR A 357 23.08 -9.32 10.52
N GLY A 358 22.33 -9.45 11.61
CA GLY A 358 22.52 -10.48 12.64
C GLY A 358 22.02 -11.87 12.24
N GLY A 359 21.93 -12.16 10.95
CA GLY A 359 21.50 -13.43 10.41
C GLY A 359 22.53 -14.54 10.57
N ASN A 360 22.09 -15.78 10.34
CA ASN A 360 22.99 -16.93 10.37
C ASN A 360 23.20 -17.51 8.96
N ARG A 361 24.35 -18.16 8.79
CA ARG A 361 24.78 -18.73 7.51
C ARG A 361 24.12 -20.08 7.15
N ARG A 362 23.20 -20.59 7.98
CA ARG A 362 22.64 -21.94 7.78
C ARG A 362 21.64 -21.99 6.62
N LEU A 363 20.93 -20.89 6.35
CA LEU A 363 19.91 -20.79 5.30
C LEU A 363 20.38 -19.96 4.09
N LEU A 364 21.19 -18.93 4.33
CA LEU A 364 21.79 -18.08 3.30
C LEU A 364 23.30 -18.03 3.52
N PRO A 365 24.14 -18.46 2.56
CA PRO A 365 25.60 -18.48 2.74
C PRO A 365 26.22 -17.07 2.80
N GLU A 366 25.61 -16.13 2.07
CA GLU A 366 25.97 -14.72 2.04
C GLU A 366 25.59 -14.00 3.34
N PRO A 367 26.24 -12.87 3.70
CA PRO A 367 25.81 -12.01 4.79
C PRO A 367 24.32 -11.65 4.66
N ASN A 368 23.57 -11.77 5.75
CA ASN A 368 22.11 -11.66 5.76
C ASN A 368 21.62 -11.32 7.18
N ASP A 369 20.35 -10.98 7.33
CA ASP A 369 19.68 -10.75 8.61
C ASP A 369 18.87 -11.96 9.12
N GLY A 370 19.02 -13.12 8.48
CA GLY A 370 18.30 -14.36 8.76
C GLY A 370 17.18 -14.63 7.76
N VAL A 371 16.77 -13.61 7.01
CA VAL A 371 15.74 -13.73 5.96
C VAL A 371 16.27 -13.17 4.64
N VAL A 372 16.78 -11.94 4.63
CA VAL A 372 17.15 -11.18 3.44
C VAL A 372 18.67 -11.10 3.31
N PRO A 373 19.24 -11.30 2.11
CA PRO A 373 20.66 -11.02 1.88
C PRO A 373 20.98 -9.54 2.07
N LEU A 374 22.07 -9.25 2.77
CA LEU A 374 22.51 -7.88 3.06
C LEU A 374 22.72 -7.05 1.78
N ALA A 375 23.16 -7.68 0.68
CA ALA A 375 23.29 -7.03 -0.62
C ALA A 375 21.96 -6.49 -1.18
N SER A 376 20.83 -7.14 -0.86
CA SER A 376 19.51 -6.66 -1.24
C SER A 376 19.07 -5.45 -0.41
N GLU A 377 19.33 -5.49 0.91
CA GLU A 377 19.08 -4.35 1.81
C GLU A 377 19.98 -3.15 1.50
N LEU A 378 21.16 -3.38 0.91
CA LEU A 378 22.15 -2.37 0.53
C LEU A 378 22.21 -2.14 -0.97
N ARG A 379 21.08 -2.22 -1.69
CA ARG A 379 21.07 -1.84 -3.11
C ARG A 379 21.60 -0.41 -3.28
N SER A 380 22.53 -0.19 -4.21
CA SER A 380 23.22 1.11 -4.40
C SER A 380 22.25 2.28 -4.54
N ALA A 381 21.24 2.17 -5.42
CA ALA A 381 20.26 3.23 -5.63
C ALA A 381 19.46 3.60 -4.36
N ALA A 382 19.29 2.67 -3.41
CA ALA A 382 18.68 2.98 -2.12
C ALA A 382 19.65 3.73 -1.21
N GLN A 383 20.93 3.37 -1.23
CA GLN A 383 21.98 4.06 -0.48
C GLN A 383 22.19 5.49 -1.00
N ASP A 384 22.18 5.68 -2.33
CA ASP A 384 22.38 6.97 -2.98
C ASP A 384 21.28 7.99 -2.60
N GLU A 385 20.07 7.51 -2.30
CA GLU A 385 18.94 8.34 -1.85
C GLU A 385 18.81 8.42 -0.32
N ALA A 386 19.61 7.68 0.45
CA ALA A 386 19.54 7.68 1.91
C ALA A 386 20.28 8.87 2.50
N GLU A 387 19.60 9.64 3.34
CA GLU A 387 20.24 10.68 4.15
C GLU A 387 21.09 10.07 5.28
N ARG A 388 20.59 8.95 5.83
CA ARG A 388 21.25 8.18 6.88
C ARG A 388 21.07 6.69 6.61
N LEU A 389 22.16 5.95 6.80
CA LEU A 389 22.19 4.50 6.75
C LEU A 389 22.85 3.95 8.02
N TYR A 390 22.19 3.01 8.68
CA TYR A 390 22.68 2.34 9.88
C TYR A 390 22.63 0.82 9.70
N LEU A 391 23.77 0.17 9.93
CA LEU A 391 23.83 -1.28 10.10
C LEU A 391 23.57 -1.63 11.57
N ILE A 392 22.67 -2.58 11.81
CA ILE A 392 22.25 -3.00 13.16
C ILE A 392 22.41 -4.52 13.28
N ASP A 393 23.12 -4.97 14.32
CA ASP A 393 23.32 -6.39 14.63
C ASP A 393 22.05 -7.02 15.21
N GLU A 394 21.05 -7.17 14.36
CA GLU A 394 19.74 -7.73 14.67
C GLU A 394 19.31 -8.70 13.57
N SER A 395 18.37 -9.58 13.89
CA SER A 395 17.69 -10.38 12.87
C SER A 395 16.62 -9.56 12.13
N HIS A 396 16.15 -10.09 11.00
CA HIS A 396 15.15 -9.46 10.13
C HIS A 396 13.92 -8.93 10.88
N THR A 397 13.39 -9.73 11.81
CA THR A 397 12.25 -9.33 12.65
C THR A 397 12.69 -8.78 14.01
N GLY A 398 13.85 -9.20 14.52
CA GLY A 398 14.41 -8.71 15.78
C GLY A 398 14.62 -7.20 15.79
N ILE A 399 14.88 -6.58 14.64
CA ILE A 399 15.04 -5.13 14.50
C ILE A 399 13.83 -4.33 15.03
N LEU A 400 12.61 -4.88 14.97
CA LEU A 400 11.38 -4.23 15.46
C LEU A 400 11.30 -4.16 16.99
N HIS A 401 12.11 -4.98 17.67
CA HIS A 401 12.26 -5.00 19.13
C HIS A 401 13.59 -4.39 19.59
N SER A 402 14.40 -3.90 18.65
CA SER A 402 15.74 -3.41 18.94
C SER A 402 15.71 -2.03 19.57
N ARG A 403 16.26 -1.91 20.78
CA ARG A 403 16.45 -0.61 21.44
C ARG A 403 17.25 0.37 20.58
N ARG A 404 18.21 -0.15 19.80
CA ARG A 404 19.03 0.67 18.90
C ARG A 404 18.20 1.21 17.73
N ALA A 405 17.36 0.36 17.12
CA ALA A 405 16.48 0.78 16.03
C ALA A 405 15.48 1.83 16.52
N THR A 406 14.82 1.59 17.65
CA THR A 406 13.90 2.55 18.28
C THR A 406 14.55 3.90 18.53
N ALA A 407 15.72 3.92 19.18
CA ALA A 407 16.44 5.18 19.46
C ALA A 407 16.84 5.94 18.18
N LEU A 408 17.14 5.23 17.08
CA LEU A 408 17.42 5.85 15.79
C LEU A 408 16.16 6.45 15.16
N LEU A 409 15.00 5.81 15.27
CA LEU A 409 13.74 6.34 14.75
C LEU A 409 13.27 7.55 15.56
N GLU A 410 13.40 7.52 16.88
CA GLU A 410 13.14 8.69 17.73
C GLU A 410 14.06 9.85 17.37
N ARG A 411 15.35 9.55 17.14
CA ARG A 411 16.31 10.55 16.66
C ARG A 411 15.88 11.14 15.32
N ALA A 412 15.47 10.31 14.37
CA ALA A 412 15.00 10.75 13.06
C ALA A 412 13.81 11.70 13.18
N LEU A 413 12.87 11.41 14.09
CA LEU A 413 11.71 12.25 14.37
C LEU A 413 12.08 13.53 15.14
N SER A 414 13.07 13.49 16.02
CA SER A 414 13.52 14.66 16.80
C SER A 414 14.36 15.64 15.98
N GLU A 415 15.09 15.14 14.98
CA GLU A 415 15.94 15.95 14.09
C GLU A 415 15.14 16.65 12.98
N LEU A 416 13.82 16.43 12.90
CA LEU A 416 12.96 17.15 11.98
C LEU A 416 12.91 18.65 12.34
N PRO A 417 12.89 19.56 11.34
CA PRO A 417 12.76 21.00 11.55
C PRO A 417 11.55 21.35 12.43
N GLU A 418 11.50 22.53 13.05
CA GLU A 418 10.31 22.94 13.82
C GLU A 418 9.08 23.17 12.92
N GLN A 419 9.30 23.67 11.70
CA GLN A 419 8.25 23.92 10.70
C GLN A 419 8.63 23.32 9.34
N GLY A 420 7.64 22.79 8.62
CA GLY A 420 7.87 22.16 7.31
C GLY A 420 8.69 20.87 7.36
N CYS A 421 9.17 20.45 6.19
CA CYS A 421 10.02 19.27 6.01
C CYS A 421 11.46 19.59 5.59
N ALA A 422 11.66 20.75 4.95
CA ALA A 422 12.97 21.26 4.56
C ALA A 422 13.59 22.08 5.71
N ASP A 423 14.92 22.08 5.79
CA ASP A 423 15.70 22.92 6.72
C ASP A 423 15.57 24.42 6.41
#